data_AF-A0A0M0LFH3-F1
#
_entry.id   AF-A0A0M0LFH3-F1
#
_cell.length_a   1.000
_cell.length_b   1.000
_cell.length_c   1.000
_cell.angle_alpha   90.00
_cell.angle_beta   90.00
_cell.angle_gamma   90.00
#
_symmetry.space_group_name_H-M   'P 1'
#
loop_
_entity.id
_entity.type
_entity.pdbx_description
1 polymer ?
#
loop_
_entity_poly.entity_id
_entity_poly.type
_entity_poly.pdbx_seq_one_letter_code
_entity_poly.pdbx_strand_id
1 'polypeptide(L)' 'MKEFKITYFFDEEHYIRRFIHIESQEKAEELIQSEREQYITFTDSRGIYHELHTSNVRVIQISEYHRVDKSKKTVN' A
#
# COMPACT_ATOMS: atom_id res chain seq x y z
N MET A 1 7.43 10.28 -10.55
CA MET A 1 6.48 9.70 -9.56
C MET A 1 7.08 8.43 -9.02
N LYS A 2 6.98 8.22 -7.71
CA LYS A 2 7.47 7.02 -7.01
C LYS A 2 6.28 6.11 -6.70
N GLU A 3 6.53 4.81 -6.66
CA GLU A 3 5.54 3.83 -6.23
C GLU A 3 5.75 3.54 -4.75
N PHE A 4 4.67 3.59 -3.95
CA PHE A 4 4.71 3.24 -2.54
C PHE A 4 3.76 2.07 -2.29
N LYS A 5 4.27 1.10 -1.53
CA LYS A 5 3.49 -0.02 -1.01
C LYS A 5 3.03 0.34 0.40
N ILE A 6 1.72 0.36 0.58
CA ILE A 6 1.05 0.53 1.87
C ILE A 6 0.52 -0.83 2.31
N THR A 7 0.82 -1.22 3.54
CA THR A 7 0.30 -2.45 4.15
C THR A 7 -0.55 -2.09 5.35
N TYR A 8 -1.82 -2.51 5.33
CA TYR A 8 -2.78 -2.34 6.42
C TYR A 8 -2.88 -3.68 7.16
N PHE A 9 -2.47 -3.70 8.43
CA PHE A 9 -2.55 -4.89 9.29
C PHE A 9 -3.77 -4.81 10.19
N PHE A 10 -4.63 -5.81 10.11
CA PHE A 10 -5.78 -5.98 11.03
C PHE A 10 -5.38 -6.83 12.24
N ASP A 11 -4.50 -7.79 12.03
CA ASP A 11 -3.80 -8.59 13.04
C ASP A 11 -2.48 -9.14 12.47
N GLU A 12 -1.90 -10.19 13.08
CA GLU A 12 -0.62 -10.78 12.67
C GLU A 12 -0.69 -11.55 11.34
N GLU A 13 -1.86 -12.10 11.00
CA GLU A 13 -2.06 -12.95 9.81
C GLU A 13 -2.83 -12.23 8.70
N HIS A 14 -3.68 -11.27 9.08
CA HIS A 14 -4.57 -10.56 8.17
C HIS A 14 -4.03 -9.18 7.83
N TYR A 15 -3.61 -9.03 6.58
CA TYR A 15 -3.22 -7.75 6.02
C TYR A 15 -3.65 -7.61 4.56
N ILE A 16 -3.80 -6.37 4.11
CA ILE A 16 -3.98 -6.05 2.70
C ILE A 16 -2.95 -5.01 2.24
N ARG A 17 -2.69 -4.98 0.93
CA ARG A 17 -1.69 -4.12 0.32
C ARG A 17 -2.31 -3.20 -0.72
N ARG A 18 -2.04 -1.91 -0.61
CA ARG A 18 -2.38 -0.90 -1.61
C ARG A 18 -1.09 -0.35 -2.21
N PHE A 19 -1.06 -0.18 -3.52
CA PHE A 19 0.04 0.46 -4.23
C PHE A 19 -0.44 1.83 -4.70
N ILE A 20 0.30 2.89 -4.37
CA ILE A 20 0.00 4.26 -4.77
C ILE A 20 1.19 4.86 -5.51
N HIS A 21 0.91 5.81 -6.40
CA HIS A 21 1.93 6.55 -7.14
C HIS A 21 1.89 8.01 -6.69
N ILE A 22 2.93 8.45 -5.98
CA ILE A 22 2.99 9.80 -5.40
C ILE A 22 4.43 10.33 -5.41
N GLU A 23 4.61 11.63 -5.12
CA GLU A 23 5.89 12.32 -5.32
C GLU A 23 6.92 11.99 -4.24
N SER A 24 6.47 11.78 -2.99
CA SER A 24 7.35 11.60 -1.84
C SER A 24 6.70 10.75 -0.74
N GLN A 25 7.53 10.28 0.21
CA GLN A 25 7.08 9.57 1.40
C GLN A 25 6.17 10.46 2.27
N GLU A 26 6.53 11.73 2.44
CA GLU A 26 5.75 12.71 3.21
C GLU A 26 4.33 12.87 2.63
N LYS A 27 4.21 12.96 1.29
CA LYS A 27 2.91 13.01 0.63
C LYS A 27 2.11 11.71 0.79
N ALA A 28 2.78 10.56 0.82
CA ALA A 28 2.12 9.29 1.11
C ALA A 28 1.57 9.26 2.55
N GLU A 29 2.33 9.79 3.52
CA GLU A 29 1.90 9.90 4.92
C GLU A 29 0.74 10.87 5.10
N GLU A 30 0.78 12.04 4.45
CA GLU A 30 -0.32 13.01 4.43
C GLU A 30 -1.61 12.38 3.89
N LEU A 31 -1.52 11.62 2.78
CA LEU A 31 -2.66 10.89 2.22
C LEU A 31 -3.25 9.92 3.26
N ILE A 32 -2.41 9.08 3.87
CA ILE A 32 -2.87 8.12 4.88
C ILE A 32 -3.48 8.81 6.11
N GLN A 33 -2.92 9.94 6.54
CA GLN A 33 -3.49 10.72 7.63
C GLN A 33 -4.85 11.32 7.28
N SER A 34 -5.01 11.82 6.05
CA SER A 34 -6.30 12.32 5.56
C SER A 34 -7.36 11.21 5.42
N GLU A 35 -6.92 9.96 5.32
CA GLU A 35 -7.77 8.78 5.22
C GLU A 35 -8.16 8.15 6.57
N ARG A 36 -7.76 8.74 7.69
CA ARG A 36 -8.09 8.23 9.03
C ARG A 36 -9.58 8.37 9.35
N GLU A 37 -10.10 7.39 10.08
CA GLU A 37 -11.49 7.32 10.56
C GLU A 37 -12.54 7.37 9.44
N GLN A 38 -12.22 6.86 8.25
CA GLN A 38 -13.17 6.75 7.14
C GLN A 38 -13.04 5.45 6.35
N TYR A 39 -14.01 5.19 5.49
CA TYR A 39 -13.93 4.11 4.51
C TYR A 39 -12.97 4.49 3.38
N ILE A 40 -12.10 3.55 3.02
CA ILE A 40 -11.29 3.62 1.81
C ILE A 40 -11.60 2.42 0.92
N THR A 41 -11.57 2.68 -0.39
CA THR A 41 -11.82 1.66 -1.41
C THR A 41 -10.71 1.70 -2.45
N PHE A 42 -10.21 0.53 -2.85
CA PHE A 42 -9.22 0.43 -3.92
C PHE A 42 -9.25 -0.93 -4.59
N THR A 43 -8.77 -0.99 -5.83
CA THR A 43 -8.60 -2.25 -6.57
C THR A 43 -7.13 -2.59 -6.64
N ASP A 44 -6.76 -3.82 -6.26
CA ASP A 44 -5.37 -4.27 -6.34
C ASP A 44 -4.94 -4.63 -7.77
N SER A 45 -3.66 -4.94 -7.96
CA SER A 45 -3.11 -5.33 -9.27
C SER A 45 -3.67 -6.65 -9.83
N ARG A 46 -4.38 -7.44 -9.01
CA ARG A 46 -5.08 -8.67 -9.43
C ARG A 46 -6.54 -8.40 -9.79
N GLY A 47 -7.00 -7.16 -9.73
CA GLY A 47 -8.39 -6.79 -10.00
C GLY A 47 -9.34 -7.04 -8.83
N ILE A 48 -8.82 -7.28 -7.62
CA ILE A 48 -9.64 -7.53 -6.43
C ILE A 48 -10.02 -6.18 -5.80
N TYR A 49 -11.32 -5.96 -5.61
CA TYR A 49 -11.84 -4.80 -4.89
C TYR A 49 -11.69 -4.98 -3.38
N HIS A 50 -11.12 -3.98 -2.74
CA HIS A 50 -10.98 -3.89 -1.29
C HIS A 50 -11.76 -2.67 -0.79
N GLU A 51 -12.52 -2.87 0.27
CA GLU A 51 -13.17 -1.82 1.06
C GLU A 51 -12.87 -2.09 2.54
N LEU A 52 -12.45 -1.06 3.27
CA LEU A 52 -12.24 -1.15 4.71
C LEU A 52 -12.44 0.20 5.39
N HIS A 53 -12.80 0.15 6.67
CA HIS A 53 -12.79 1.31 7.55
C HIS A 53 -11.42 1.43 8.24
N THR A 54 -10.76 2.58 8.12
CA THR A 54 -9.37 2.74 8.59
C THR A 54 -9.22 2.64 10.12
N SER A 55 -10.28 2.86 10.89
CA SER A 55 -10.27 2.64 12.35
C SER A 55 -10.08 1.18 12.77
N ASN A 56 -10.34 0.22 11.88
CA ASN A 56 -10.14 -1.22 12.15
C ASN A 56 -8.70 -1.66 11.91
N VAL A 57 -7.85 -0.79 11.37
CA VAL A 57 -6.45 -1.10 11.07
C VAL A 57 -5.59 -0.83 12.31
N ARG A 58 -4.81 -1.83 12.72
CA ARG A 58 -3.91 -1.71 13.88
C ARG A 58 -2.59 -1.03 13.52
N VAL A 59 -2.02 -1.39 12.38
CA VAL A 59 -0.73 -0.89 11.92
C VAL A 59 -0.80 -0.57 10.44
N ILE A 60 -0.26 0.59 10.07
CA ILE A 60 -0.08 0.97 8.67
C ILE A 60 1.42 1.11 8.42
N GLN A 61 1.93 0.36 7.46
CA GLN A 61 3.32 0.44 7.01
C GLN A 61 3.38 1.03 5.61
N ILE A 62 4.25 2.03 5.41
CA ILE A 62 4.51 2.66 4.11
C ILE A 62 5.98 2.40 3.74
N SER A 63 6.23 1.97 2.52
CA SER A 63 7.59 1.77 2.00
C SER A 63 7.65 2.10 0.52
N GLU A 64 8.70 2.80 0.08
CA GLU A 64 9.00 2.97 -1.35
C GLU A 64 9.17 1.59 -2.00
N TYR A 65 8.43 1.35 -3.09
CA TYR A 65 8.41 0.08 -3.78
C TYR A 65 9.30 0.15 -5.02
N HIS A 66 10.43 -0.53 -4.95
CA HIS A 66 11.30 -0.73 -6.10
C HIS A 66 10.91 -2.04 -6.77
N ARG A 67 10.25 -1.97 -7.93
CA ARG A 67 9.92 -3.15 -8.74
C ARG A 67 11.22 -3.85 -9.13
N VAL A 68 11.52 -4.97 -8.48
CA VAL A 68 12.65 -5.82 -8.87
C VAL A 68 12.26 -6.54 -10.14
N ASP A 69 12.91 -6.18 -11.24
CA ASP A 69 12.66 -6.76 -12.54
C ASP A 69 13.20 -8.20 -12.58
N LYS A 70 12.32 -9.17 -12.31
CA LYS A 70 12.66 -10.61 -12.33
C LYS A 70 13.01 -11.14 -13.73
N SER A 71 12.89 -10.31 -14.76
CA SER A 71 13.26 -10.65 -16.14
C SER A 71 14.78 -10.61 -16.38
N LYS A 72 15.55 -9.89 -15.54
CA LYS A 72 17.01 -9.96 -15.54
C LYS A 72 17.50 -11.16 -14.72
N LYS A 73 17.17 -12.38 -15.17
CA LYS A 73 18.02 -13.53 -14.84
C LYS A 73 19.38 -13.26 -15.47
N THR A 74 20.36 -12.94 -14.64
CA THR A 74 21.78 -12.99 -15.01
C THR A 74 22.04 -14.37 -15.61
N VAL A 75 22.27 -14.39 -16.92
CA VAL A 75 22.91 -15.53 -17.57
C VAL A 75 24.34 -15.52 -17.05
N ASN A 76 24.62 -16.40 -16.09
CA ASN A 76 25.98 -16.84 -15.80
C ASN A 76 26.34 -17.97 -16.76
#